data_AF-A0A7C8CKR2-F1
#
_entry.id   AF-A0A7C8CKR2-F1
#
_cell.length_a   1.000
_cell.length_b   1.000
_cell.length_c   1.000
_cell.angle_alpha   90.00
_cell.angle_beta   90.00
_cell.angle_gamma   90.00
#
_symmetry.space_group_name_H-M   'P 1'
#
loop_
_entity.id
_entity.type
_entity.pdbx_description
1 polymer ?
#
loop_
_entity_poly.entity_id
_entity_poly.type
_entity_poly.pdbx_seq_one_letter_code
_entity_poly.pdbx_strand_id
1 'polypeptide(L)' 'CDEGLDERAFEAEFGESPRERFGPAIGELLAKGLLETPGEGRLALSRQGRLLADTVCAEFV' A
#
# COMPACT_ATOMS: atom_id res chain seq x y z
N CYS A 1 -9.30 9.68 -9.88
CA CYS A 1 -8.07 9.62 -9.09
C CYS A 1 -7.65 8.17 -9.01
N ASP A 2 -6.50 7.86 -9.56
CA ASP A 2 -5.87 6.55 -9.41
C ASP A 2 -5.16 6.52 -8.05
N GLU A 3 -5.91 6.33 -6.96
CA GLU A 3 -5.32 6.18 -5.62
C GLU A 3 -4.50 4.88 -5.52
N GLY A 4 -3.45 4.91 -4.70
CA GLY A 4 -2.56 3.78 -4.46
C GLY A 4 -1.15 3.98 -5.02
N LEU A 5 -0.35 2.92 -4.89
CA LEU A 5 1.03 2.84 -5.32
C LEU A 5 1.13 2.00 -6.59
N ASP A 6 1.75 2.55 -7.62
CA ASP A 6 2.15 1.83 -8.82
C ASP A 6 3.58 1.32 -8.63
N GLU A 7 3.76 -0.01 -8.69
CA GLU A 7 5.05 -0.65 -8.37
C GLU A 7 6.14 -0.24 -9.37
N ARG A 8 5.80 0.00 -10.65
CA ARG A 8 6.78 0.39 -11.68
C ARG A 8 7.18 1.85 -11.53
N ALA A 9 6.23 2.73 -11.23
CA ALA A 9 6.53 4.13 -10.96
C ALA A 9 7.42 4.27 -9.71
N PHE A 10 7.14 3.49 -8.67
CA PHE A 10 7.97 3.43 -7.47
C PHE A 10 9.39 2.94 -7.80
N GLU A 11 9.53 1.84 -8.54
CA GLU A 11 10.85 1.33 -8.93
C GLU A 11 11.63 2.34 -9.78
N ALA A 12 10.97 3.04 -10.70
CA ALA A 12 11.60 4.08 -11.50
C ALA A 12 12.11 5.27 -10.66
N GLU A 13 11.44 5.59 -9.56
CA GLU A 13 11.82 6.68 -8.66
C GLU A 13 12.90 6.27 -7.65
N PHE A 14 12.80 5.06 -7.08
CA PHE A 14 13.62 4.63 -5.94
C PHE A 14 14.69 3.59 -6.29
N GLY A 15 14.67 3.02 -7.50
CA GLY A 15 15.65 2.04 -7.98
C GLY A 15 15.49 0.63 -7.42
N GLU A 16 14.43 0.37 -6.67
CA GLU A 16 14.05 -0.95 -6.14
C GLU A 16 12.52 -1.08 -6.10
N SER A 17 12.01 -2.29 -6.23
CA SER A 17 10.56 -2.51 -6.14
C SER A 17 10.08 -2.32 -4.70
N PRO A 18 8.83 -1.86 -4.49
CA PRO A 18 8.26 -1.75 -3.16
C PRO A 18 8.19 -3.12 -2.44
N ARG A 19 8.11 -4.23 -3.19
CA ARG A 19 8.11 -5.59 -2.64
C ARG A 19 9.49 -6.05 -2.17
N GLU A 20 10.57 -5.60 -2.81
CA GLU A 20 11.92 -5.85 -2.31
C GLU A 20 12.16 -5.06 -1.02
N ARG A 21 11.79 -3.78 -1.03
CA ARG A 21 12.03 -2.87 0.09
C ARG A 21 11.15 -3.13 1.31
N PHE A 22 9.86 -3.39 1.09
CA PHE A 22 8.83 -3.48 2.14
C PHE A 22 8.06 -4.80 2.14
N GLY A 23 8.56 -5.83 1.44
CA GLY A 23 7.89 -7.11 1.25
C GLY A 23 7.25 -7.71 2.50
N PRO A 24 7.97 -7.82 3.64
CA PRO A 24 7.38 -8.33 4.88
C PRO A 24 6.15 -7.54 5.34
N ALA A 25 6.23 -6.21 5.37
CA ALA A 25 5.13 -5.35 5.81
C ALA A 25 3.94 -5.40 4.83
N ILE A 26 4.21 -5.37 3.52
CA ILE A 26 3.17 -5.50 2.49
C ILE A 26 2.45 -6.85 2.63
N GLY A 27 3.21 -7.94 2.80
CA GLY A 27 2.67 -9.28 2.99
C GLY A 27 1.77 -9.39 4.22
N GLU A 28 2.20 -8.84 5.35
CA GLU A 28 1.39 -8.81 6.58
C GLU A 28 0.10 -8.00 6.42
N LEU A 29 0.17 -6.83 5.78
CA LEU A 29 -0.99 -5.96 5.60
C LEU A 29 -1.99 -6.54 4.59
N LEU A 30 -1.51 -7.23 3.55
CA LEU A 30 -2.35 -8.03 2.66
C LEU A 30 -3.04 -9.17 3.43
N ALA A 31 -2.28 -9.91 4.26
CA ALA A 31 -2.82 -11.00 5.07
C ALA A 31 -3.88 -10.52 6.09
N LYS A 32 -3.75 -9.29 6.59
CA LYS A 32 -4.74 -8.64 7.47
C LYS A 32 -5.92 -8.00 6.72
N GLY A 33 -5.93 -8.04 5.38
CA GLY A 33 -6.98 -7.42 4.56
C GLY A 33 -6.96 -5.89 4.58
N LEU A 34 -5.83 -5.27 4.94
CA LEU A 34 -5.66 -3.81 5.00
C LEU A 34 -5.11 -3.24 3.69
N LEU A 35 -4.40 -4.05 2.92
CA LEU A 35 -4.02 -3.73 1.54
C LEU A 35 -4.78 -4.63 0.56
N GLU A 36 -4.87 -4.16 -0.67
CA GLU A 36 -5.37 -4.91 -1.82
C GLU A 36 -4.53 -4.63 -3.07
N THR A 37 -4.64 -5.52 -4.06
CA THR A 37 -3.98 -5.37 -5.36
C THR A 37 -5.08 -5.22 -6.43
N PRO A 38 -5.57 -4.00 -6.69
CA PRO A 38 -6.71 -3.77 -7.58
C PRO A 38 -6.39 -4.03 -9.07
N GLY A 39 -5.12 -4.25 -9.39
CA GLY A 39 -4.63 -4.63 -10.70
C GLY A 39 -3.17 -5.08 -10.62
N GLU A 40 -2.64 -5.61 -11.72
CA GLU A 40 -1.24 -6.03 -11.79
C GLU A 40 -0.30 -4.84 -11.53
N GLY A 41 0.64 -5.00 -10.60
CA GLY A 41 1.59 -3.95 -10.24
C GLY A 41 0.98 -2.75 -9.50
N ARG A 42 -0.24 -2.87 -8.98
CA ARG A 42 -0.88 -1.85 -8.14
C ARG A 42 -1.06 -2.37 -6.72
N LEU A 43 -0.75 -1.51 -5.75
CA LEU A 43 -0.99 -1.74 -4.33
C LEU A 43 -1.81 -0.58 -3.77
N ALA A 44 -2.93 -0.86 -3.11
CA ALA A 44 -3.81 0.16 -2.54
C ALA A 44 -4.27 -0.23 -1.15
N LEU A 45 -4.76 0.75 -0.38
CA LEU A 45 -5.52 0.47 0.84
C LEU A 45 -6.85 -0.17 0.47
N SER A 46 -7.23 -1.24 1.15
CA SER A 46 -8.60 -1.72 1.10
C SER A 46 -9.53 -0.72 1.78
N ARG A 47 -10.85 -0.90 1.65
CA ARG A 47 -11.81 -0.09 2.43
C ARG A 47 -11.52 -0.11 3.93
N GLN A 48 -11.18 -1.27 4.49
CA GLN A 48 -10.84 -1.40 5.91
C GLN A 48 -9.50 -0.72 6.21
N GLY A 49 -8.51 -0.89 5.35
CA GLY A 49 -7.22 -0.20 5.45
C GLY A 49 -7.37 1.31 5.47
N ARG A 50 -8.25 1.87 4.63
CA ARG A 50 -8.53 3.30 4.56
C ARG A 50 -9.14 3.83 5.86
N LEU A 51 -10.14 3.14 6.40
CA LEU A 51 -10.74 3.52 7.70
C LEU A 51 -9.71 3.52 8.83
N LEU A 52 -8.83 2.52 8.87
CA LEU A 52 -7.76 2.45 9.86
C LEU A 52 -6.77 3.63 9.69
N ALA A 53 -6.32 3.89 8.46
CA ALA A 53 -5.43 5.00 8.16
C ALA A 53 -6.05 6.35 8.55
N ASP A 54 -7.33 6.57 8.19
CA ASP A 54 -8.06 7.79 8.53
C ASP A 54 -8.20 7.96 10.05
N THR A 55 -8.44 6.88 10.79
CA THR A 55 -8.51 6.90 12.26
C THR A 55 -7.17 7.28 12.87
N VAL A 56 -6.07 6.68 12.39
CA VAL A 56 -4.73 7.00 12.88
C VAL A 56 -4.37 8.46 12.58
N CYS A 57 -4.66 8.95 11.37
CA CYS A 57 -4.43 10.33 11.02
C CYS A 57 -5.24 11.29 11.90
N ALA A 58 -6.52 11.01 12.16
CA ALA A 58 -7.36 11.89 12.97
C ALA A 58 -6.91 12.00 14.44
N GLU A 59 -6.31 10.95 14.99
CA GLU A 59 -5.92 10.88 16.41
C GLU A 59 -4.47 11.30 16.67
N PHE A 60 -3.58 11.17 15.67
CA PHE A 60 -2.13 11.29 15.89
C PHE A 60 -1.40 12.27 14.97
N VAL A 61 -2.06 12.86 13.96
CA VAL A 61 -1.46 13.80 12.99
C VAL A 61 -2.16 15.15 13.05
#